data_AF-A0A351SXG2-F1
#
_entry.id   AF-A0A351SXG2-F1
#
_cell.length_a   1.000
_cell.length_b   1.000
_cell.length_c   1.000
_cell.angle_alpha   90.00
_cell.angle_beta   90.00
_cell.angle_gamma   90.00
#
_symmetry.space_group_name_H-M   'P 1'
#
loop_
_entity.id
_entity.type
_entity.pdbx_description
1 polymer ?
#
loop_
_entity_poly.entity_id
_entity_poly.type
_entity_poly.pdbx_seq_one_letter_code
_entity_poly.pdbx_strand_id
1 'polypeptide(L)'
;MPFMEQKLGVRFHEDTFMETLKLSDQAAELWLDLLDLRTAVPSPVGSREMCGNVFPLVAMLGNPRTIEFFTHLRDEAKQCVQEGKGALENERIRLGWDNIPMWYNLKFFSDVEDRNAIFTYETYLRYVWGGRMDLNDPWTAFADKHLDVWLNYSINQRVNTLLRDLVKFKLDGFVFHQNRSCKRFSMGQRDLAQAIQEKIGVPSLFIESDMADPRAYAEAPTRMRMETFLEMLEGRKR
;
A
#
# COMPACT_ATOMS: atom_id res chain seq x y z
N MET A 1 -15.16 14.51 23.43
CA MET A 1 -15.46 13.44 24.40
C MET A 1 -16.88 13.49 24.99
N PRO A 2 -17.39 14.60 25.57
CA PRO A 2 -18.67 14.60 26.29
C PRO A 2 -19.88 14.11 25.47
N PHE A 3 -19.93 14.46 24.19
CA PHE A 3 -20.96 13.98 23.26
C PHE A 3 -20.99 12.45 23.14
N MET A 4 -19.82 11.81 23.02
CA MET A 4 -19.71 10.36 22.86
C MET A 4 -20.11 9.63 24.15
N GLU A 5 -19.67 10.13 25.31
CA GLU A 5 -20.05 9.55 26.60
C GLU A 5 -21.58 9.57 26.81
N GLN A 6 -22.23 10.68 26.45
CA GLN A 6 -23.69 10.81 26.52
C GLN A 6 -24.40 9.82 25.60
N LYS A 7 -23.90 9.64 24.37
CA LYS A 7 -24.55 8.76 23.38
C LYS A 7 -24.34 7.29 23.63
N LEU A 8 -23.18 6.91 24.15
CA LEU A 8 -22.80 5.52 24.36
C LEU A 8 -23.05 5.03 25.80
N GLY A 9 -23.32 5.94 26.74
CA GLY A 9 -23.53 5.60 28.15
C GLY A 9 -22.28 5.08 28.86
N VAL A 10 -21.09 5.31 28.29
CA VAL A 10 -19.80 4.90 28.85
C VAL A 10 -18.96 6.14 29.15
N ARG A 11 -18.15 6.08 30.22
CA ARG A 11 -17.23 7.15 30.58
C ARG A 11 -15.92 7.04 29.80
N PHE A 12 -15.32 8.18 29.50
CA PHE A 12 -13.98 8.25 28.94
C PHE A 12 -12.94 7.95 30.02
N HIS A 13 -11.98 7.10 29.68
CA HIS A 13 -10.84 6.78 30.51
C HIS A 13 -9.56 7.04 29.74
N GLU A 14 -8.72 7.93 30.27
CA GLU A 14 -7.50 8.37 29.61
C GLU A 14 -6.48 7.22 29.47
N ASP A 15 -6.39 6.34 30.47
CA ASP A 15 -5.51 5.17 30.42
C ASP A 15 -5.90 4.23 29.27
N THR A 16 -7.20 3.96 29.08
CA THR A 16 -7.70 3.12 27.98
C THR A 16 -7.47 3.77 26.62
N PHE A 17 -7.63 5.09 26.53
CA PHE A 17 -7.29 5.83 25.32
C PHE A 17 -5.81 5.69 24.98
N MET A 18 -4.93 5.90 25.96
CA MET A 18 -3.49 5.77 25.79
C MET A 18 -3.07 4.35 25.38
N GLU A 19 -3.65 3.32 25.99
CA GLU A 19 -3.41 1.93 25.60
C GLU A 19 -3.85 1.66 24.16
N THR A 20 -5.04 2.15 23.77
CA THR A 20 -5.56 2.00 22.40
C THR A 20 -4.66 2.70 21.39
N LEU A 21 -4.14 3.90 21.69
CA LEU A 21 -3.20 4.60 20.82
C LEU A 21 -1.88 3.84 20.65
N LYS A 22 -1.33 3.27 21.74
CA LYS A 22 -0.11 2.44 21.68
C LYS A 22 -0.30 1.23 20.77
N LEU A 23 -1.41 0.50 20.93
CA LEU A 23 -1.74 -0.64 20.08
C LEU A 23 -1.96 -0.22 18.62
N SER A 24 -2.59 0.94 18.39
CA SER A 24 -2.77 1.48 17.03
C SER A 24 -1.43 1.81 16.36
N ASP A 25 -0.52 2.48 17.07
CA ASP A 25 0.81 2.81 16.56
C ASP A 25 1.66 1.56 16.30
N GLN A 26 1.65 0.60 17.22
CA GLN A 26 2.37 -0.67 17.07
C GLN A 26 1.83 -1.49 15.88
N ALA A 27 0.52 -1.48 15.62
CA ALA A 27 -0.04 -2.12 14.43
C ALA A 27 0.47 -1.46 13.14
N ALA A 28 0.56 -0.13 13.11
CA ALA A 28 1.10 0.60 11.99
C ALA A 28 2.61 0.36 11.80
N GLU A 29 3.36 0.20 12.89
CA GLU A 29 4.78 -0.23 12.85
C GLU A 29 4.94 -1.58 12.16
N LEU A 30 4.26 -2.61 12.66
CA LEU A 30 4.36 -3.96 12.15
C LEU A 30 3.93 -4.03 10.68
N TRP A 31 2.91 -3.25 10.31
CA TRP A 31 2.49 -3.11 8.93
C TRP A 31 3.58 -2.49 8.03
N LEU A 32 4.17 -1.38 8.46
CA LEU A 32 5.26 -0.73 7.72
C LEU A 32 6.49 -1.64 7.60
N ASP A 33 6.86 -2.34 8.68
CA ASP A 33 7.93 -3.33 8.68
C ASP A 33 7.67 -4.41 7.63
N LEU A 34 6.46 -5.00 7.62
CA LEU A 34 6.06 -6.00 6.65
C LEU A 34 6.11 -5.46 5.22
N LEU A 35 5.61 -4.25 4.97
CA LEU A 35 5.69 -3.61 3.65
C LEU A 35 7.15 -3.38 3.23
N ASP A 36 8.03 -2.97 4.15
CA ASP A 36 9.44 -2.65 3.91
C ASP A 36 10.29 -3.90 3.67
N LEU A 37 9.92 -5.06 4.22
CA LEU A 37 10.58 -6.35 3.90
C LEU A 37 10.50 -6.68 2.40
N ARG A 38 9.49 -6.16 1.70
CA ARG A 38 9.34 -6.32 0.24
C ARG A 38 10.39 -5.57 -0.57
N THR A 39 11.32 -4.83 0.06
CA THR A 39 12.51 -4.29 -0.60
C THR A 39 13.60 -5.33 -0.86
N ALA A 40 13.52 -6.49 -0.18
CA ALA A 40 14.33 -7.65 -0.49
C ALA A 40 14.08 -8.14 -1.92
N VAL A 41 15.11 -8.76 -2.50
CA VAL A 41 15.05 -9.39 -3.83
C VAL A 41 15.57 -10.82 -3.68
N PRO A 42 14.72 -11.84 -3.85
CA PRO A 42 13.30 -11.73 -4.19
C PRO A 42 12.44 -11.21 -3.02
N SER A 43 11.27 -10.64 -3.32
CA SER A 43 10.29 -10.16 -2.34
C SER A 43 9.63 -11.35 -1.62
N PRO A 44 9.54 -11.34 -0.28
CA PRO A 44 8.94 -12.44 0.47
C PRO A 44 7.41 -12.55 0.27
N VAL A 45 6.75 -11.47 -0.16
CA VAL A 45 5.29 -11.39 -0.34
C VAL A 45 4.92 -10.38 -1.44
N GLY A 46 3.85 -10.67 -2.19
CA GLY A 46 3.31 -9.81 -3.25
C GLY A 46 2.03 -9.05 -2.87
N SER A 47 1.62 -8.08 -3.68
CA SER A 47 0.47 -7.21 -3.37
C SER A 47 -0.87 -7.92 -3.22
N ARG A 48 -1.10 -9.05 -3.90
CA ARG A 48 -2.35 -9.82 -3.79
C ARG A 48 -2.64 -10.16 -2.32
N GLU A 49 -1.62 -10.70 -1.64
CA GLU A 49 -1.70 -11.07 -0.24
C GLU A 49 -1.77 -9.84 0.67
N MET A 50 -0.94 -8.83 0.41
CA MET A 50 -0.96 -7.58 1.20
C MET A 50 -2.34 -6.91 1.15
N CYS A 51 -3.00 -6.88 -0.01
CA CYS A 51 -4.36 -6.36 -0.11
C CYS A 51 -5.37 -7.17 0.72
N GLY A 52 -5.23 -8.50 0.77
CA GLY A 52 -6.07 -9.36 1.61
C GLY A 52 -5.85 -9.16 3.11
N ASN A 53 -4.63 -8.80 3.52
CA ASN A 53 -4.21 -8.73 4.92
C ASN A 53 -4.34 -7.33 5.55
N VAL A 54 -4.82 -6.31 4.83
CA VAL A 54 -4.96 -4.94 5.36
C VAL A 54 -6.15 -4.76 6.32
N PHE A 55 -7.18 -5.60 6.22
CA PHE A 55 -8.46 -5.40 6.92
C PHE A 55 -8.39 -5.33 8.46
N PRO A 56 -7.47 -6.01 9.17
CA PRO A 56 -7.30 -5.80 10.60
C PRO A 56 -6.96 -4.34 10.99
N LEU A 57 -6.21 -3.61 10.15
CA LEU A 57 -5.96 -2.17 10.35
C LEU A 57 -7.21 -1.32 10.14
N VAL A 58 -8.19 -1.82 9.39
CA VAL A 58 -9.44 -1.12 9.09
C VAL A 58 -10.47 -1.34 10.19
N ALA A 59 -10.66 -2.59 10.60
CA ALA A 59 -11.77 -3.00 11.45
C ALA A 59 -11.41 -3.15 12.94
N MET A 60 -10.12 -3.35 13.26
CA MET A 60 -9.67 -3.74 14.59
C MET A 60 -8.41 -2.98 15.02
N LEU A 61 -8.24 -1.74 14.55
CA LEU A 61 -7.12 -0.90 14.97
C LEU A 61 -7.21 -0.62 16.48
N GLY A 62 -6.08 -0.74 17.17
CA GLY A 62 -6.03 -0.64 18.65
C GLY A 62 -6.46 -1.92 19.38
N ASN A 63 -6.60 -3.05 18.69
CA ASN A 63 -6.89 -4.35 19.29
C ASN A 63 -5.60 -5.20 19.42
N PRO A 64 -5.33 -5.87 20.57
CA PRO A 64 -4.17 -6.75 20.72
C PRO A 64 -4.09 -7.89 19.69
N ARG A 65 -5.22 -8.42 19.22
CA ARG A 65 -5.25 -9.46 18.17
C ARG A 65 -4.68 -8.98 16.84
N THR A 66 -4.77 -7.68 16.56
CA THR A 66 -4.17 -7.08 15.37
C THR A 66 -2.65 -7.10 15.48
N ILE A 67 -2.10 -6.91 16.68
CA ILE A 67 -0.65 -7.03 16.94
C ILE A 67 -0.17 -8.46 16.76
N GLU A 68 -0.87 -9.43 17.34
CA GLU A 68 -0.56 -10.86 17.18
C GLU A 68 -0.56 -11.26 15.70
N PHE A 69 -1.59 -10.86 14.97
CA PHE A 69 -1.74 -11.15 13.54
C PHE A 69 -0.58 -10.59 12.70
N PHE A 70 -0.28 -9.29 12.83
CA PHE A 70 0.79 -8.68 12.04
C PHE A 70 2.19 -9.09 12.49
N THR A 71 2.37 -9.46 13.76
CA THR A 71 3.63 -10.02 14.23
C THR A 71 3.93 -11.34 13.52
N HIS A 72 2.96 -12.25 13.46
CA HIS A 72 3.12 -13.52 12.75
C HIS A 72 3.42 -13.32 11.25
N LEU A 73 2.64 -12.46 10.56
CA LEU A 73 2.87 -12.19 9.14
C LEU A 73 4.25 -11.57 8.88
N ARG A 74 4.67 -10.60 9.71
CA ARG A 74 5.98 -9.95 9.60
C ARG A 74 7.11 -10.95 9.82
N ASP A 75 6.99 -11.81 10.85
CA ASP A 75 8.02 -12.78 11.20
C ASP A 75 8.17 -13.87 10.12
N GLU A 76 7.07 -14.35 9.54
CA GLU A 76 7.09 -15.26 8.40
C GLU A 76 7.78 -14.62 7.19
N ALA A 77 7.39 -13.41 6.81
CA ALA A 77 8.04 -12.69 5.71
C ALA A 77 9.53 -12.44 5.98
N LYS A 78 9.91 -12.14 7.23
CA LYS A 78 11.31 -11.94 7.63
C LYS A 78 12.12 -13.24 7.53
N GLN A 79 11.53 -14.37 7.88
CA GLN A 79 12.15 -15.68 7.70
C GLN A 79 12.37 -15.98 6.22
N CYS A 80 11.39 -15.73 5.35
CA CYS A 80 11.54 -15.86 3.90
C CYS A 80 12.72 -15.04 3.37
N VAL A 81 12.86 -13.78 3.81
CA VAL A 81 14.01 -12.93 3.45
C VAL A 81 15.34 -13.54 3.92
N GLN A 82 15.42 -14.05 5.14
CA GLN A 82 16.63 -14.68 5.68
C GLN A 82 17.04 -15.94 4.91
N GLU A 83 16.05 -16.71 4.45
CA GLU A 83 16.25 -17.93 3.69
C GLU A 83 16.45 -17.67 2.18
N GLY A 84 16.34 -16.42 1.73
CA GLY A 84 16.39 -16.06 0.31
C GLY A 84 15.19 -16.59 -0.49
N LYS A 85 14.07 -16.87 0.17
CA LYS A 85 12.83 -17.34 -0.46
C LYS A 85 11.94 -16.17 -0.81
N GLY A 86 11.55 -16.10 -2.08
CA GLY A 86 10.58 -15.14 -2.58
C GLY A 86 9.19 -15.74 -2.75
N ALA A 87 8.18 -14.88 -2.79
CA ALA A 87 6.84 -15.24 -3.25
C ALA A 87 6.82 -15.65 -4.73
N LEU A 88 7.78 -15.14 -5.52
CA LEU A 88 7.98 -15.48 -6.92
C LEU A 88 9.40 -16.02 -7.13
N GLU A 89 9.52 -17.25 -7.65
CA GLU A 89 10.82 -17.93 -7.84
C GLU A 89 11.76 -17.14 -8.76
N ASN A 90 11.22 -16.66 -9.89
CA ASN A 90 11.98 -15.95 -10.91
C ASN A 90 11.56 -14.47 -10.95
N GLU A 91 11.79 -13.73 -9.87
CA GLU A 91 11.49 -12.30 -9.83
C GLU A 91 12.39 -11.49 -10.78
N ARG A 92 11.86 -11.07 -11.93
CA ARG A 92 12.58 -10.24 -12.93
C ARG A 92 12.11 -8.80 -12.99
N ILE A 93 10.80 -8.56 -12.82
CA ILE A 93 10.19 -7.23 -12.94
C ILE A 93 9.46 -6.88 -11.64
N ARG A 94 9.79 -5.72 -11.06
CA ARG A 94 9.16 -5.22 -9.83
C ARG A 94 8.25 -4.04 -10.15
N LEU A 95 7.00 -4.11 -9.70
CA LEU A 95 5.98 -3.13 -10.01
C LEU A 95 5.45 -2.44 -8.77
N GLY A 96 5.10 -1.18 -8.92
CA GLY A 96 4.27 -0.45 -7.95
C GLY A 96 2.84 -0.29 -8.45
N TRP A 97 1.92 -0.09 -7.51
CA TRP A 97 0.52 0.15 -7.76
C TRP A 97 0.06 1.42 -7.02
N ASP A 98 -0.60 2.31 -7.73
CA ASP A 98 -1.25 3.46 -7.12
C ASP A 98 -2.75 3.26 -7.00
N ASN A 99 -3.32 3.79 -5.90
CA ASN A 99 -4.74 3.81 -5.58
C ASN A 99 -5.27 2.49 -4.97
N ILE A 100 -6.54 2.54 -4.54
CA ILE A 100 -7.28 1.42 -3.95
C ILE A 100 -7.34 0.27 -4.97
N PRO A 101 -7.06 -0.99 -4.58
CA PRO A 101 -7.11 -2.13 -5.50
C PRO A 101 -8.53 -2.41 -6.01
N MET A 102 -8.63 -3.22 -7.07
CA MET A 102 -9.89 -3.80 -7.53
C MET A 102 -10.25 -4.97 -6.59
N TRP A 103 -11.05 -4.71 -5.54
CA TRP A 103 -11.32 -5.69 -4.50
C TRP A 103 -11.98 -6.98 -5.03
N TYR A 104 -12.83 -6.85 -6.06
CA TYR A 104 -13.44 -8.01 -6.72
C TYR A 104 -12.47 -8.79 -7.64
N ASN A 105 -11.29 -8.24 -7.93
CA ASN A 105 -10.31 -8.82 -8.87
C ASN A 105 -8.86 -8.70 -8.38
N LEU A 106 -8.58 -9.12 -7.14
CA LEU A 106 -7.20 -9.19 -6.63
C LEU A 106 -6.32 -10.20 -7.40
N LYS A 107 -6.93 -11.08 -8.20
CA LYS A 107 -6.23 -11.97 -9.15
C LYS A 107 -5.39 -11.18 -10.16
N PHE A 108 -5.76 -9.93 -10.48
CA PHE A 108 -4.97 -9.06 -11.33
C PHE A 108 -3.49 -8.95 -10.89
N PHE A 109 -3.23 -8.92 -9.59
CA PHE A 109 -1.85 -8.83 -9.07
C PHE A 109 -1.05 -10.10 -9.29
N SER A 110 -1.68 -11.27 -9.29
CA SER A 110 -1.01 -12.56 -9.56
C SER A 110 -0.89 -12.86 -11.06
N ASP A 111 -1.68 -12.23 -11.92
CA ASP A 111 -1.67 -12.50 -13.37
C ASP A 111 -0.37 -12.10 -14.07
N VAL A 112 0.44 -11.27 -13.41
CA VAL A 112 1.75 -10.84 -13.92
C VAL A 112 2.88 -11.79 -13.49
N GLU A 113 2.64 -12.69 -12.54
CA GLU A 113 3.64 -13.63 -12.00
C GLU A 113 4.09 -14.64 -13.07
N ASP A 114 3.19 -15.07 -13.97
CA ASP A 114 3.49 -15.90 -15.15
C ASP A 114 4.49 -15.24 -16.14
N ARG A 115 4.74 -13.94 -15.96
CA ARG A 115 5.70 -13.15 -16.73
C ARG A 115 6.88 -12.71 -15.88
N ASN A 116 7.14 -13.41 -14.77
CA ASN A 116 8.25 -13.14 -13.86
C ASN A 116 8.20 -11.71 -13.27
N ALA A 117 6.99 -11.17 -13.12
CA ALA A 117 6.75 -9.86 -12.56
C ALA A 117 5.97 -9.94 -11.25
N ILE A 118 6.22 -9.01 -10.33
CA ILE A 118 5.56 -8.97 -9.02
C ILE A 118 5.30 -7.53 -8.62
N PHE A 119 4.13 -7.28 -8.02
CA PHE A 119 3.85 -6.01 -7.36
C PHE A 119 4.35 -6.06 -5.92
N THR A 120 5.17 -5.08 -5.53
CA THR A 120 5.85 -5.04 -4.22
C THR A 120 5.60 -3.74 -3.47
N TYR A 121 4.78 -2.86 -4.01
CA TYR A 121 4.56 -1.53 -3.47
C TYR A 121 3.18 -0.97 -3.83
N GLU A 122 2.43 -0.47 -2.84
CA GLU A 122 1.11 0.13 -3.06
C GLU A 122 0.95 1.42 -2.25
N THR A 123 0.59 2.52 -2.90
CA THR A 123 0.42 3.82 -2.22
C THR A 123 -0.73 3.81 -1.23
N TYR A 124 -1.83 3.11 -1.54
CA TYR A 124 -2.98 2.95 -0.64
C TYR A 124 -2.59 2.19 0.63
N LEU A 125 -1.91 1.04 0.49
CA LEU A 125 -1.52 0.22 1.63
C LEU A 125 -0.53 0.94 2.53
N ARG A 126 0.47 1.60 1.94
CA ARG A 126 1.51 2.29 2.71
C ARG A 126 1.01 3.57 3.37
N TYR A 127 0.40 4.49 2.62
CA TYR A 127 0.20 5.86 3.11
C TYR A 127 -1.17 6.10 3.76
N VAL A 128 -2.16 5.23 3.54
CA VAL A 128 -3.44 5.31 4.27
C VAL A 128 -3.34 4.58 5.60
N TRP A 129 -2.58 3.47 5.66
CA TRP A 129 -2.56 2.58 6.81
C TRP A 129 -1.22 2.57 7.57
N GLY A 130 -0.16 3.20 7.05
CA GLY A 130 1.19 3.20 7.63
C GLY A 130 1.65 4.53 8.25
N GLY A 131 0.83 5.16 9.08
CA GLY A 131 1.21 6.39 9.83
C GLY A 131 1.65 6.09 11.26
N ARG A 132 2.78 6.63 11.71
CA ARG A 132 3.26 6.52 13.10
C ARG A 132 2.79 7.71 13.94
N MET A 133 2.69 7.51 15.25
CA MET A 133 2.23 8.52 16.21
C MET A 133 3.33 8.80 17.24
N ASP A 134 3.59 10.09 17.51
CA ASP A 134 4.44 10.51 18.63
C ASP A 134 3.61 10.63 19.91
N LEU A 135 3.61 9.57 20.72
CA LEU A 135 2.77 9.49 21.92
C LEU A 135 3.27 10.33 23.11
N ASN A 136 4.30 11.18 22.93
CA ASN A 136 4.67 12.19 23.93
C ASN A 136 3.61 13.28 24.07
N ASP A 137 2.88 13.59 22.98
CA ASP A 137 1.68 14.43 22.98
C ASP A 137 0.51 13.67 22.32
N PRO A 138 -0.23 12.85 23.08
CA PRO A 138 -1.17 11.88 22.53
C PRO A 138 -2.34 12.49 21.77
N TRP A 139 -2.83 13.65 22.22
CA TRP A 139 -3.95 14.32 21.58
C TRP A 139 -3.54 14.96 20.25
N THR A 140 -2.36 15.57 20.22
CA THR A 140 -1.78 16.09 18.97
C THR A 140 -1.47 14.93 18.02
N ALA A 141 -0.86 13.85 18.48
CA ALA A 141 -0.59 12.68 17.65
C ALA A 141 -1.87 12.04 17.10
N PHE A 142 -2.94 11.97 17.90
CA PHE A 142 -4.25 11.50 17.45
C PHE A 142 -4.83 12.42 16.36
N ALA A 143 -4.73 13.75 16.53
CA ALA A 143 -5.17 14.70 15.53
C ALA A 143 -4.33 14.61 14.24
N ASP A 144 -3.01 14.60 14.36
CA ASP A 144 -2.07 14.48 13.24
C ASP A 144 -2.32 13.21 12.45
N LYS A 145 -2.51 12.06 13.11
CA LYS A 145 -2.83 10.78 12.45
C LYS A 145 -4.06 10.87 11.52
N HIS A 146 -5.03 11.74 11.82
CA HIS A 146 -6.23 11.94 10.99
C HIS A 146 -6.04 13.00 9.89
N LEU A 147 -5.14 13.96 10.10
CA LEU A 147 -4.86 15.04 9.15
C LEU A 147 -3.77 14.64 8.14
N ASP A 148 -2.78 13.86 8.59
CA ASP A 148 -1.62 13.36 7.88
C ASP A 148 -1.96 12.16 7.00
N VAL A 149 -2.92 12.35 6.10
CA VAL A 149 -3.39 11.34 5.16
C VAL A 149 -2.94 11.71 3.76
N TRP A 150 -2.50 10.72 2.98
CA TRP A 150 -2.07 10.87 1.58
C TRP A 150 -2.96 11.77 0.71
N LEU A 151 -4.28 11.69 0.93
CA LEU A 151 -5.30 12.43 0.19
C LEU A 151 -5.36 13.93 0.51
N ASN A 152 -4.71 14.35 1.60
CA ASN A 152 -4.58 15.75 2.03
C ASN A 152 -3.26 16.37 1.56
N TYR A 153 -2.33 15.58 1.03
CA TYR A 153 -1.04 16.09 0.57
C TYR A 153 -1.18 16.86 -0.74
N SER A 154 -0.37 17.92 -0.86
CA SER A 154 -0.12 18.58 -2.14
C SER A 154 0.57 17.63 -3.12
N ILE A 155 0.46 17.92 -4.41
CA ILE A 155 1.09 17.10 -5.44
C ILE A 155 2.61 17.00 -5.25
N ASN A 156 3.27 18.09 -4.85
CA ASN A 156 4.71 18.12 -4.61
C ASN A 156 5.11 17.23 -3.43
N GLN A 157 4.33 17.21 -2.35
CA GLN A 157 4.55 16.29 -1.23
C GLN A 157 4.41 14.84 -1.68
N ARG A 158 3.37 14.52 -2.46
CA ARG A 158 3.17 13.17 -3.00
C ARG A 158 4.33 12.74 -3.90
N VAL A 159 4.78 13.61 -4.82
CA VAL A 159 5.95 13.36 -5.67
C VAL A 159 7.20 13.06 -4.84
N ASN A 160 7.53 13.92 -3.88
CA ASN A 160 8.73 13.76 -3.06
C ASN A 160 8.70 12.48 -2.22
N THR A 161 7.55 12.16 -1.61
CA THR A 161 7.40 10.92 -0.84
C THR A 161 7.52 9.70 -1.74
N LEU A 162 6.82 9.69 -2.87
CA LEU A 162 6.81 8.56 -3.79
C LEU A 162 8.22 8.28 -4.34
N LEU A 163 8.93 9.30 -4.84
CA LEU A 163 10.28 9.12 -5.39
C LEU A 163 11.27 8.51 -4.40
N ARG A 164 11.20 8.89 -3.11
CA ARG A 164 12.03 8.29 -2.07
C ARG A 164 11.76 6.79 -1.93
N ASP A 165 10.48 6.41 -1.92
CA ASP A 165 10.09 5.01 -1.80
C ASP A 165 10.42 4.21 -3.07
N LEU A 166 10.13 4.72 -4.29
CA LEU A 166 10.37 3.95 -5.52
C LEU A 166 11.85 3.59 -5.71
N VAL A 167 12.78 4.46 -5.31
CA VAL A 167 14.22 4.17 -5.32
C VAL A 167 14.56 3.04 -4.34
N LYS A 168 13.99 3.06 -3.12
CA LYS A 168 14.18 2.01 -2.10
C LYS A 168 13.65 0.65 -2.56
N PHE A 169 12.49 0.64 -3.21
CA PHE A 169 11.80 -0.58 -3.64
C PHE A 169 12.29 -1.14 -4.99
N LYS A 170 13.20 -0.46 -5.69
CA LYS A 170 13.82 -0.89 -6.95
C LYS A 170 12.78 -1.27 -8.00
N LEU A 171 11.76 -0.43 -8.16
CA LEU A 171 10.67 -0.70 -9.09
C LEU A 171 11.10 -0.44 -10.53
N ASP A 172 10.74 -1.36 -11.42
CA ASP A 172 10.96 -1.26 -12.85
C ASP A 172 9.82 -0.52 -13.56
N GLY A 173 8.60 -0.58 -13.01
CA GLY A 173 7.42 0.07 -13.56
C GLY A 173 6.41 0.45 -12.48
N PHE A 174 5.52 1.37 -12.81
CA PHE A 174 4.50 1.85 -11.88
C PHE A 174 3.11 1.91 -12.53
N VAL A 175 2.13 1.27 -11.92
CA VAL A 175 0.78 1.15 -12.49
C VAL A 175 -0.17 2.05 -11.72
N PHE A 176 -0.78 3.02 -12.43
CA PHE A 176 -1.79 3.90 -11.88
C PHE A 176 -3.19 3.36 -12.15
N HIS A 177 -3.89 2.99 -11.08
CA HIS A 177 -5.32 2.68 -11.18
C HIS A 177 -6.13 3.98 -11.16
N GLN A 178 -6.65 4.33 -12.33
CA GLN A 178 -7.62 5.40 -12.52
C GLN A 178 -8.99 4.94 -12.04
N ASN A 179 -9.14 4.89 -10.72
CA ASN A 179 -10.34 4.45 -10.04
C ASN A 179 -11.48 5.47 -10.25
N ARG A 180 -12.58 5.03 -10.88
CA ARG A 180 -13.75 5.88 -11.16
C ARG A 180 -14.43 6.41 -9.89
N SER A 181 -14.49 5.60 -8.83
CA SER A 181 -15.08 6.00 -7.55
C SER A 181 -14.17 6.94 -6.75
N CYS A 182 -12.88 6.64 -6.65
CA CYS A 182 -11.98 7.40 -5.79
C CYS A 182 -11.31 8.59 -6.50
N LYS A 183 -12.12 9.58 -6.92
CA LYS A 183 -11.65 10.77 -7.67
C LYS A 183 -10.47 11.48 -7.00
N ARG A 184 -10.50 11.61 -5.67
CA ARG A 184 -9.44 12.28 -4.88
C ARG A 184 -8.09 11.58 -4.97
N PHE A 185 -8.09 10.25 -5.06
CA PHE A 185 -6.86 9.47 -5.20
C PHE A 185 -6.38 9.47 -6.66
N SER A 186 -7.31 9.38 -7.61
CA SER A 186 -7.02 9.46 -9.06
C SER A 186 -6.55 10.85 -9.51
N MET A 187 -6.88 11.90 -8.76
CA MET A 187 -6.44 13.27 -9.00
C MET A 187 -4.92 13.41 -8.81
N GLY A 188 -4.25 13.93 -9.84
CA GLY A 188 -2.81 14.17 -9.84
C GLY A 188 -1.95 12.98 -10.30
N GLN A 189 -2.55 11.83 -10.64
CA GLN A 189 -1.79 10.65 -11.09
C GLN A 189 -0.93 10.92 -12.33
N ARG A 190 -1.36 11.82 -13.23
CA ARG A 190 -0.56 12.22 -14.41
C ARG A 190 0.67 13.03 -14.02
N ASP A 191 0.52 13.97 -13.08
CA ASP A 191 1.64 14.75 -12.55
C ASP A 191 2.63 13.85 -11.81
N LEU A 192 2.13 12.86 -11.04
CA LEU A 192 2.97 11.84 -10.42
C LEU A 192 3.74 11.02 -11.47
N ALA A 193 3.05 10.49 -12.49
CA ALA A 193 3.68 9.70 -13.55
C ALA A 193 4.77 10.48 -14.28
N GLN A 194 4.48 11.75 -14.61
CA GLN A 194 5.46 12.63 -15.24
C GLN A 194 6.69 12.81 -14.35
N ALA A 195 6.51 13.12 -13.07
CA ALA A 195 7.62 13.32 -12.14
C ALA A 195 8.46 12.05 -11.94
N ILE A 196 7.82 10.87 -11.86
CA ILE A 196 8.50 9.56 -11.77
C ILE A 196 9.37 9.35 -13.02
N GLN A 197 8.80 9.55 -14.21
CA GLN A 197 9.50 9.35 -15.48
C GLN A 197 10.67 10.33 -15.65
N GLU A 198 10.47 11.61 -15.33
CA GLU A 198 11.50 12.66 -15.50
C GLU A 198 12.65 12.51 -14.50
N LYS A 199 12.35 12.14 -13.24
CA LYS A 199 13.35 12.18 -12.16
C LYS A 199 14.07 10.86 -11.94
N ILE A 200 13.42 9.72 -12.16
CA ILE A 200 14.01 8.39 -11.94
C ILE A 200 13.86 7.44 -13.12
N GLY A 201 13.25 7.88 -14.23
CA GLY A 201 13.20 7.12 -15.47
C GLY A 201 12.24 5.91 -15.46
N VAL A 202 11.46 5.72 -14.39
CA VAL A 202 10.53 4.60 -14.25
C VAL A 202 9.26 4.86 -15.09
N PRO A 203 8.95 4.02 -16.09
CA PRO A 203 7.77 4.20 -16.92
C PRO A 203 6.49 3.83 -16.15
N SER A 204 5.38 4.38 -16.60
CA SER A 204 4.07 4.18 -15.97
C SER A 204 3.02 3.64 -16.93
N LEU A 205 2.10 2.83 -16.41
CA LEU A 205 0.90 2.35 -17.11
C LEU A 205 -0.35 2.88 -16.40
N PHE A 206 -1.36 3.29 -17.15
CA PHE A 206 -2.66 3.68 -16.60
C PHE A 206 -3.71 2.60 -16.89
N ILE A 207 -4.42 2.18 -15.85
CA ILE A 207 -5.53 1.23 -15.94
C ILE A 207 -6.78 1.91 -15.41
N GLU A 208 -7.84 1.91 -16.20
CA GLU A 208 -9.14 2.45 -15.80
C GLU A 208 -10.04 1.32 -15.30
N SER A 209 -10.57 1.48 -14.08
CA SER A 209 -11.52 0.57 -13.47
C SER A 209 -12.20 1.21 -12.25
N ASP A 210 -12.87 0.38 -11.46
CA ASP A 210 -13.43 0.76 -10.16
C ASP A 210 -12.91 -0.21 -9.08
N MET A 211 -12.86 0.26 -7.83
CA MET A 211 -12.46 -0.59 -6.70
C MET A 211 -13.47 -1.68 -6.35
N ALA A 212 -14.76 -1.50 -6.66
CA ALA A 212 -15.84 -2.40 -6.27
C ALA A 212 -16.80 -2.76 -7.41
N ASP A 213 -16.92 -1.93 -8.47
CA ASP A 213 -17.80 -2.19 -9.61
C ASP A 213 -17.09 -2.93 -10.76
N PRO A 214 -17.35 -4.22 -10.99
CA PRO A 214 -16.72 -4.98 -12.07
C PRO A 214 -17.13 -4.50 -13.47
N ARG A 215 -18.26 -3.79 -13.62
CA ARG A 215 -18.72 -3.27 -14.92
C ARG A 215 -17.80 -2.18 -15.45
N ALA A 216 -16.99 -1.58 -14.58
CA ALA A 216 -16.02 -0.56 -14.96
C ALA A 216 -14.69 -1.12 -15.48
N TYR A 217 -14.49 -2.44 -15.44
CA TYR A 217 -13.24 -3.08 -15.85
C TYR A 217 -13.38 -3.83 -17.16
N ALA A 218 -12.54 -3.46 -18.13
CA ALA A 218 -12.44 -4.15 -19.41
C ALA A 218 -11.23 -5.10 -19.36
N GLU A 219 -11.49 -6.38 -19.09
CA GLU A 219 -10.45 -7.39 -18.82
C GLU A 219 -9.48 -7.58 -19.99
N ALA A 220 -9.96 -8.04 -21.15
CA ALA A 220 -9.13 -8.33 -22.31
C ALA A 220 -8.20 -7.16 -22.73
N PRO A 221 -8.68 -5.91 -22.91
CA PRO A 221 -7.80 -4.80 -23.28
C PRO A 221 -6.88 -4.37 -22.14
N THR A 222 -7.25 -4.58 -20.87
CA THR A 222 -6.36 -4.28 -19.75
C THR A 222 -5.22 -5.28 -19.65
N ARG A 223 -5.53 -6.57 -19.82
CA ARG A 223 -4.53 -7.64 -19.86
C ARG A 223 -3.53 -7.43 -21.00
N MET A 224 -4.00 -7.12 -22.21
CA MET A 224 -3.12 -6.82 -23.35
C MET A 224 -2.19 -5.63 -23.07
N ARG A 225 -2.71 -4.54 -22.50
CA ARG A 225 -1.88 -3.38 -22.11
C ARG A 225 -0.83 -3.74 -21.06
N MET A 226 -1.19 -4.57 -20.08
CA MET A 226 -0.26 -5.05 -19.06
C MET A 226 0.83 -5.92 -19.68
N GLU A 227 0.47 -6.86 -20.57
CA GLU A 227 1.42 -7.72 -21.28
C GLU A 227 2.43 -6.91 -22.10
N THR A 228 1.96 -5.96 -22.92
CA THR A 228 2.84 -5.05 -23.68
C THR A 228 3.74 -4.21 -22.76
N PHE A 229 3.21 -3.76 -21.62
CA PHE A 229 4.00 -3.00 -20.65
C PHE A 229 5.12 -3.85 -20.05
N LEU A 230 4.86 -5.11 -19.68
CA LEU A 230 5.88 -6.04 -19.19
C LEU A 230 6.95 -6.35 -20.23
N GLU A 231 6.58 -6.56 -21.50
CA GLU A 231 7.53 -6.78 -22.59
C GLU A 231 8.46 -5.58 -22.78
N MET A 232 7.92 -4.36 -22.73
CA MET A 232 8.70 -3.13 -22.80
C MET A 232 9.66 -3.01 -21.60
N LEU A 233 9.22 -3.35 -20.38
CA LEU A 233 10.06 -3.34 -19.19
C LEU A 233 11.21 -4.34 -19.29
N GLU A 234 10.92 -5.57 -19.70
CA GLU A 234 11.93 -6.62 -19.92
C GLU A 234 12.97 -6.17 -20.96
N GLY A 235 12.53 -5.54 -22.05
CA GLY A 235 13.41 -5.00 -23.09
C GLY A 235 14.35 -3.89 -22.60
N ARG A 236 13.95 -3.12 -21.58
CA ARG A 236 14.79 -2.07 -20.97
C ARG A 236 15.83 -2.60 -19.98
N LYS A 237 15.67 -3.84 -19.50
CA LYS A 237 16.61 -4.49 -18.56
C LYS A 237 17.68 -5.33 -19.28
N ARG A 238 17.52 -5.58 -20.57
CA ARG A 238 18.53 -6.21 -21.44
C ARG A 238 19.54 -5.19 -21.93
#